data_AF-A0A2D6X167-F1
#
_entry.id   AF-A0A2D6X167-F1
#
_cell.length_a   1.000
_cell.length_b   1.000
_cell.length_c   1.000
_cell.angle_alpha   90.00
_cell.angle_beta   90.00
_cell.angle_gamma   90.00
#
_symmetry.space_group_name_H-M   'P 1'
#
loop_
_entity.id
_entity.type
_entity.pdbx_description
1 polymer ?
#
loop_
_entity_poly.entity_id
_entity_poly.type
_entity_poly.pdbx_seq_one_letter_code
_entity_poly.pdbx_strand_id
1 'polypeptide(L)'
;MTTTTFTLPNKKVLVVPVRRKGRWLPDNHEASFLFKHSYFQVVVPKDGRTGELKDPLTPEERTYFENKASGLALNAGDLSTLKKDDNFWTNFRVKLDKNVLQLDLSKPMDYLRYKVLLVNGEIVAPSSAEKYAKGTYRFAIVEEDYQHEERVKAASEKKTAYKFFGKIDNSPTKMKNFLNVYYTQKPGGKQVPPNAKKEFLIAEIEKLIEVDLIGFLHLAKDKDYDKKVLIFTAQRAGALVREGLTFKTPEGTVIGDSLQEAITFFDNPKNNEEVIKVKARIDNAK
;
A
#
# COMPACT_ATOMS: atom_id res chain seq x y z
N MET A 1 23.05 -28.84 29.13
CA MET A 1 22.11 -27.83 28.63
C MET A 1 22.92 -26.81 27.86
N THR A 2 22.78 -26.74 26.54
CA THR A 2 23.49 -25.79 25.70
C THR A 2 22.96 -24.39 25.99
N THR A 3 23.69 -23.61 26.78
CA THR A 3 23.43 -22.18 26.97
C THR A 3 23.64 -21.47 25.65
N THR A 4 22.56 -21.22 24.93
CA THR A 4 22.55 -20.37 23.73
C THR A 4 22.97 -18.97 24.15
N THR A 5 24.22 -18.62 23.91
CA THR A 5 24.75 -17.27 24.14
C THR A 5 24.10 -16.32 23.13
N PHE A 6 23.27 -15.40 23.63
CA PHE A 6 22.68 -14.35 22.81
C PHE A 6 23.77 -13.48 22.16
N THR A 7 23.55 -13.11 20.90
CA THR A 7 24.43 -12.20 20.15
C THR A 7 23.59 -11.13 19.48
N LEU A 8 24.15 -9.93 19.36
CA LEU A 8 23.45 -8.80 18.74
C LEU A 8 23.21 -9.05 17.25
N PRO A 9 21.98 -8.85 16.74
CA PRO A 9 21.70 -8.99 15.31
C PRO A 9 22.44 -7.93 14.50
N ASN A 10 23.12 -8.34 13.42
CA ASN A 10 23.69 -7.39 12.47
C ASN A 10 22.62 -6.90 11.48
N LYS A 11 21.71 -6.07 11.97
CA LYS A 11 20.57 -5.55 11.20
C LYS A 11 20.32 -4.09 11.53
N LYS A 12 19.88 -3.32 10.52
CA LYS A 12 19.45 -1.93 10.69
C LYS A 12 17.93 -1.83 10.56
N VAL A 13 17.35 -1.03 11.44
CA VAL A 13 15.91 -0.75 11.44
C VAL A 13 15.68 0.75 11.49
N LEU A 14 14.59 1.18 10.87
CA LEU A 14 14.18 2.56 10.73
C LEU A 14 12.87 2.74 11.48
N VAL A 15 12.79 3.76 12.33
CA VAL A 15 11.54 4.15 12.98
C VAL A 15 11.02 5.37 12.23
N VAL A 16 9.87 5.21 11.57
CA VAL A 16 9.30 6.23 10.69
C VAL A 16 7.98 6.77 11.26
N PRO A 17 7.66 8.05 11.06
CA PRO A 17 6.37 8.60 11.44
C PRO A 17 5.25 8.08 10.53
N VAL A 18 4.12 7.70 11.11
CA VAL A 18 2.93 7.22 10.39
C VAL A 18 2.05 8.40 10.01
N ARG A 19 2.09 8.76 8.72
CA ARG A 19 1.24 9.81 8.14
C ARG A 19 -0.05 9.20 7.61
N ARG A 20 -1.20 9.75 8.03
CA ARG A 20 -2.53 9.31 7.60
C ARG A 20 -3.13 10.34 6.66
N LYS A 21 -3.78 9.86 5.59
CA LYS A 21 -4.54 10.71 4.65
C LYS A 21 -5.79 11.28 5.32
N GLY A 22 -6.27 12.44 4.84
CA GLY A 22 -7.51 13.06 5.30
C GLY A 22 -7.38 13.97 6.52
N ARG A 23 -6.16 14.42 6.87
CA ARG A 23 -6.00 15.52 7.83
C ARG A 23 -6.31 16.86 7.16
N TRP A 24 -6.64 17.87 7.97
CA TRP A 24 -6.86 19.24 7.46
C TRP A 24 -5.59 19.81 6.79
N LEU A 25 -4.40 19.50 7.30
CA LEU A 25 -3.15 19.99 6.69
C LEU A 25 -2.72 19.13 5.49
N PRO A 26 -2.23 19.76 4.39
CA PRO A 26 -1.60 19.04 3.29
C PRO A 26 -0.39 18.20 3.74
N ASP A 27 -0.12 17.08 3.05
CA ASP A 27 0.97 16.16 3.40
C ASP A 27 2.36 16.82 3.40
N ASN A 28 2.55 17.82 2.53
CA ASN A 28 3.79 18.58 2.39
C ASN A 28 3.95 19.72 3.41
N HIS A 29 2.96 19.96 4.26
CA HIS A 29 3.05 21.02 5.27
C HIS A 29 4.03 20.63 6.39
N GLU A 30 4.82 21.57 6.90
CA GLU A 30 5.86 21.29 7.91
C GLU A 30 5.30 20.67 9.19
N ALA A 31 4.08 21.07 9.57
CA ALA A 31 3.34 20.59 10.74
C ALA A 31 2.39 19.42 10.44
N SER A 32 2.51 18.74 9.29
CA SER A 32 1.60 17.64 8.91
C SER A 32 1.61 16.45 9.87
N PHE A 33 2.70 16.29 10.63
CA PHE A 33 2.84 15.25 11.66
C PHE A 33 3.15 15.82 13.05
N LEU A 34 4.23 16.59 13.18
CA LEU A 34 4.64 17.28 14.41
C LEU A 34 5.23 18.65 14.03
N PHE A 35 5.07 19.63 14.91
CA PHE A 35 5.72 20.93 14.75
C PHE A 35 7.24 20.83 14.86
N LYS A 36 7.93 21.84 14.33
CA LYS A 36 9.39 21.93 14.37
C LYS A 36 9.88 21.85 15.83
N HIS A 37 10.93 21.05 16.07
CA HIS A 37 11.51 20.76 17.39
C HIS A 37 10.63 20.02 18.40
N SER A 38 9.40 19.63 18.05
CA SER A 38 8.57 18.76 18.89
C SER A 38 8.99 17.30 18.75
N TYR A 39 9.00 16.58 19.87
CA TYR A 39 9.32 15.15 19.92
C TYR A 39 8.42 14.42 20.93
N PHE A 40 8.17 13.15 20.66
CA PHE A 40 7.68 12.21 21.66
C PHE A 40 8.87 11.67 22.43
N GLN A 41 8.66 11.48 23.74
CA GLN A 41 9.63 10.81 24.57
C GLN A 41 8.99 9.55 25.12
N VAL A 42 9.49 8.42 24.63
CA VAL A 42 8.96 7.10 24.93
C VAL A 42 9.85 6.43 25.96
N VAL A 43 9.23 5.87 26.99
CA VAL A 43 9.86 5.06 28.03
C VAL A 43 9.21 3.68 28.04
N VAL A 44 9.74 2.74 28.82
CA VAL A 44 9.07 1.46 29.03
C VAL A 44 7.69 1.70 29.63
N PRO A 45 6.60 1.20 29.02
CA PRO A 45 5.27 1.43 29.52
C PRO A 45 5.01 0.54 30.73
N LYS A 46 4.12 1.00 31.60
CA LYS A 46 3.57 0.17 32.68
C LYS A 46 2.44 -0.70 32.15
N ASP A 47 2.29 -1.89 32.70
CA ASP A 47 1.11 -2.71 32.49
C ASP A 47 -0.10 -2.03 33.13
N GLY A 48 -1.20 -1.92 32.39
CA GLY A 48 -2.42 -1.27 32.88
C GLY A 48 -3.12 -2.02 34.01
N ARG A 49 -2.83 -3.32 34.21
CA ARG A 49 -3.43 -4.15 35.26
C ARG A 49 -2.58 -4.21 36.52
N THR A 50 -1.28 -4.48 36.38
CA THR A 50 -0.38 -4.65 37.53
C THR A 50 0.32 -3.35 37.93
N GLY A 51 0.40 -2.37 37.04
CA GLY A 51 1.16 -1.13 37.27
C GLY A 51 2.68 -1.32 37.20
N GLU A 52 3.17 -2.54 36.96
CA GLU A 52 4.59 -2.87 36.82
C GLU A 52 5.12 -2.48 35.45
N LEU A 53 6.42 -2.25 35.32
CA LEU A 53 7.05 -2.00 34.03
C LEU A 53 7.04 -3.28 33.19
N LYS A 54 6.58 -3.18 31.94
CA LYS A 54 6.64 -4.29 31.00
C LYS A 54 8.09 -4.60 30.66
N ASP A 55 8.50 -5.84 30.86
CA ASP A 55 9.88 -6.27 30.59
C ASP A 55 10.21 -6.21 29.09
N PRO A 56 11.16 -5.35 28.68
CA PRO A 56 11.53 -5.26 27.28
C PRO A 56 12.51 -6.34 26.85
N LEU A 57 13.16 -7.06 27.76
CA LEU A 57 14.20 -8.02 27.44
C LEU A 57 13.82 -9.44 27.83
N THR A 58 14.34 -10.42 27.10
CA THR A 58 14.32 -11.81 27.57
C THR A 58 15.40 -12.03 28.65
N PRO A 59 15.33 -13.10 29.46
CA PRO A 59 16.35 -13.41 30.45
C PRO A 59 17.77 -13.54 29.86
N GLU A 60 17.88 -14.09 28.65
CA GLU A 60 19.15 -14.25 27.93
C GLU A 60 19.71 -12.90 27.47
N GLU A 61 18.85 -12.04 26.91
CA GLU A 61 19.21 -10.69 26.49
C GLU A 61 19.66 -9.86 27.71
N ARG A 62 18.94 -9.94 28.83
CA ARG A 62 19.33 -9.25 30.08
C ARG A 62 20.71 -9.68 30.54
N THR A 63 20.95 -10.99 30.60
CA THR A 63 22.25 -11.55 31.02
C THR A 63 23.39 -11.08 30.12
N TYR A 64 23.14 -10.95 28.82
CA TYR A 64 24.11 -10.41 27.87
C TYR A 64 24.45 -8.94 28.16
N PHE A 65 23.45 -8.07 28.35
CA PHE A 65 23.66 -6.64 28.59
C PHE A 65 24.24 -6.30 29.97
N GLU A 66 23.96 -7.13 30.98
CA GLU A 66 24.54 -7.01 32.32
C GLU A 66 25.95 -7.64 32.41
N ASN A 67 26.47 -8.16 31.29
CA ASN A 67 27.84 -8.64 31.16
C ASN A 67 28.71 -7.56 30.48
N LYS A 68 29.95 -7.42 30.94
CA LYS A 68 30.98 -6.53 30.34
C LYS A 68 31.21 -6.79 28.85
N ALA A 69 30.93 -8.01 28.37
CA ALA A 69 31.02 -8.36 26.95
C ALA A 69 30.07 -7.54 26.05
N SER A 70 29.00 -6.96 26.59
CA SER A 70 28.12 -6.05 25.85
C SER A 70 28.72 -4.66 25.60
N GLY A 71 29.83 -4.31 26.24
CA GLY A 71 30.41 -2.96 26.17
C GLY A 71 29.62 -1.90 26.95
N LEU A 72 28.62 -2.29 27.74
CA LEU A 72 27.91 -1.41 28.67
C LEU A 72 28.46 -1.59 30.09
N ALA A 73 28.54 -0.48 30.84
CA ALA A 73 28.92 -0.48 32.25
C ALA A 73 27.71 -0.79 33.15
N LEU A 74 27.02 -1.91 32.88
CA LEU A 74 25.86 -2.38 33.63
C LEU A 74 26.25 -3.64 34.42
N ASN A 75 25.77 -3.75 35.65
CA ASN A 75 25.98 -4.91 36.50
C ASN A 75 24.73 -5.79 36.54
N ALA A 76 24.89 -7.01 37.05
CA ALA A 76 23.78 -7.94 37.27
C ALA A 76 22.67 -7.27 38.11
N GLY A 77 21.44 -7.28 37.59
CA GLY A 77 20.26 -6.68 38.21
C GLY A 77 20.00 -5.21 37.87
N ASP A 78 20.90 -4.51 37.16
CA ASP A 78 20.68 -3.11 36.78
C ASP A 78 19.54 -2.94 35.76
N LEU A 79 19.27 -3.96 34.95
CA LEU A 79 18.16 -3.97 33.97
C LEU A 79 16.91 -4.67 34.50
N SER A 80 16.83 -4.93 35.80
CA SER A 80 15.62 -5.47 36.43
C SER A 80 14.48 -4.44 36.43
N THR A 81 13.32 -4.83 35.90
CA THR A 81 12.11 -3.97 35.92
C THR A 81 11.53 -3.76 37.32
N LEU A 82 11.86 -4.64 38.27
CA LEU A 82 11.35 -4.62 39.64
C LEU A 82 12.18 -3.75 40.60
N LYS A 83 13.28 -3.15 40.12
CA LYS A 83 14.12 -2.27 40.91
C LYS A 83 13.31 -1.02 41.32
N LYS A 84 13.19 -0.76 42.62
CA LYS A 84 12.41 0.36 43.16
C LYS A 84 13.16 1.69 43.08
N ASP A 85 14.45 1.68 43.41
CA ASP A 85 15.32 2.85 43.44
C ASP A 85 16.25 2.88 42.20
N ASP A 86 16.37 4.04 41.57
CA ASP A 86 17.19 4.27 40.36
C ASP A 86 17.00 3.20 39.26
N ASN A 87 15.75 3.05 38.83
CA ASN A 87 15.38 2.08 37.80
C ASN A 87 15.77 2.60 36.41
N PHE A 88 16.68 1.88 35.75
CA PHE A 88 17.18 2.21 34.41
C PHE A 88 16.04 2.53 33.43
N TRP A 89 15.00 1.70 33.39
CA TRP A 89 13.91 1.79 32.42
C TRP A 89 13.00 3.01 32.60
N THR A 90 12.98 3.60 33.80
CA THR A 90 12.23 4.84 34.07
C THR A 90 12.97 6.09 33.54
N ASN A 91 14.29 6.03 33.54
CA ASN A 91 15.17 7.12 33.08
C ASN A 91 15.52 6.97 31.59
N PHE A 92 15.49 5.73 31.06
CA PHE A 92 15.83 5.43 29.69
C PHE A 92 14.75 5.90 28.70
N ARG A 93 15.01 7.06 28.09
CA ARG A 93 14.07 7.80 27.24
C ARG A 93 14.49 7.76 25.78
N VAL A 94 13.61 7.27 24.92
CA VAL A 94 13.79 7.27 23.46
C VAL A 94 13.05 8.47 22.87
N LYS A 95 13.78 9.39 22.22
CA LYS A 95 13.20 10.56 21.56
C LYS A 95 12.81 10.20 20.12
N LEU A 96 11.56 10.44 19.77
CA LEU A 96 11.01 10.25 18.42
C LEU A 96 10.45 11.58 17.92
N ASP A 97 11.02 12.13 16.86
CA ASP A 97 10.58 13.38 16.26
C ASP A 97 9.88 13.14 14.92
N LYS A 98 9.77 14.17 14.07
CA LYS A 98 9.21 14.05 12.72
C LYS A 98 10.16 13.38 11.71
N ASN A 99 11.42 13.15 12.09
CA ASN A 99 12.45 12.58 11.23
C ASN A 99 12.49 11.05 11.39
N VAL A 100 13.24 10.40 10.50
CA VAL A 100 13.48 8.96 10.59
C VAL A 100 14.59 8.71 11.59
N LEU A 101 14.32 7.90 12.61
CA LEU A 101 15.35 7.42 13.53
C LEU A 101 15.93 6.11 12.99
N GLN A 102 17.23 6.09 12.73
CA GLN A 102 17.96 4.89 12.32
C GLN A 102 18.55 4.21 13.55
N LEU A 103 18.31 2.91 13.71
CA LEU A 103 18.83 2.09 14.78
C LEU A 103 19.66 0.96 14.18
N ASP A 104 20.90 0.84 14.62
CA ASP A 104 21.80 -0.24 14.26
C ASP A 104 21.77 -1.30 15.36
N LEU A 105 21.11 -2.44 15.11
CA LEU A 105 20.92 -3.48 16.11
C LEU A 105 22.22 -4.22 16.49
N SER A 106 23.32 -3.97 15.76
CA SER A 106 24.65 -4.41 16.16
C SER A 106 25.21 -3.61 17.35
N LYS A 107 24.62 -2.45 17.65
CA LYS A 107 25.02 -1.59 18.78
C LYS A 107 24.11 -1.84 19.99
N PRO A 108 24.69 -2.12 21.18
CA PRO A 108 23.93 -2.42 22.39
C PRO A 108 22.86 -1.37 22.75
N MET A 109 23.21 -0.08 22.68
CA MET A 109 22.29 1.00 23.04
C MET A 109 21.12 1.15 22.07
N ASP A 110 21.37 0.95 20.77
CA ASP A 110 20.33 1.03 19.74
C ASP A 110 19.40 -0.18 19.81
N TYR A 111 19.95 -1.36 20.17
CA TYR A 111 19.15 -2.54 20.48
C TYR A 111 18.20 -2.31 21.67
N LEU A 112 18.68 -1.72 22.77
CA LEU A 112 17.83 -1.38 23.92
C LEU A 112 16.73 -0.39 23.53
N ARG A 113 17.05 0.64 22.73
CA ARG A 113 16.03 1.56 22.18
C ARG A 113 14.99 0.81 21.36
N TYR A 114 15.41 -0.09 20.48
CA TYR A 114 14.51 -0.91 19.67
C TYR A 114 13.57 -1.76 20.52
N LYS A 115 14.07 -2.43 21.57
CA LYS A 115 13.25 -3.25 22.47
C LYS A 115 12.22 -2.41 23.23
N VAL A 116 12.60 -1.23 23.71
CA VAL A 116 11.66 -0.28 24.35
C VAL A 116 10.56 0.14 23.38
N LEU A 117 10.89 0.40 22.11
CA LEU A 117 9.91 0.76 21.09
C LEU A 117 8.94 -0.38 20.78
N LEU A 118 9.41 -1.63 20.73
CA LEU A 118 8.55 -2.81 20.52
C LEU A 118 7.52 -3.00 21.63
N VAL A 119 7.91 -2.78 22.89
CA VAL A 119 6.97 -2.90 24.03
C VAL A 119 5.93 -1.78 24.02
N ASN A 120 6.22 -0.64 23.39
CA ASN A 120 5.29 0.48 23.21
C ASN A 120 4.30 0.25 22.06
N GLY A 121 3.67 -0.93 22.02
CA GLY A 121 2.67 -1.36 21.02
C GLY A 121 1.32 -0.62 21.05
N GLU A 122 1.25 0.55 21.69
CA GLU A 122 0.13 1.49 21.59
C GLU A 122 0.49 2.72 20.73
N ILE A 123 1.77 3.10 20.68
CA ILE A 123 2.26 4.28 19.95
C ILE A 123 3.07 3.86 18.72
N VAL A 124 3.79 2.74 18.82
CA VAL A 124 4.71 2.24 17.80
C VAL A 124 4.13 0.95 17.20
N ALA A 125 3.97 0.92 15.88
CA ALA A 125 3.64 -0.28 15.15
C ALA A 125 4.88 -1.18 15.03
N PRO A 126 4.75 -2.51 15.27
CA PRO A 126 5.89 -3.43 15.25
C PRO A 126 6.46 -3.64 13.85
N SER A 127 5.67 -3.37 12.80
CA SER A 127 6.04 -3.57 11.41
C SER A 127 5.42 -2.50 10.49
N SER A 128 6.00 -2.31 9.30
CA SER A 128 5.43 -1.41 8.28
C SER A 128 4.06 -1.87 7.78
N ALA A 129 3.82 -3.18 7.72
CA ALA A 129 2.54 -3.75 7.29
C ALA A 129 1.40 -3.38 8.25
N GLU A 130 1.70 -3.32 9.55
CA GLU A 130 0.73 -3.03 10.61
C GLU A 130 0.62 -1.54 10.93
N LYS A 131 1.30 -0.65 10.20
CA LYS A 131 1.36 0.78 10.52
C LYS A 131 -0.01 1.46 10.60
N TYR A 132 -1.02 0.93 9.91
CA TYR A 132 -2.39 1.44 9.93
C TYR A 132 -3.38 0.57 10.70
N ALA A 133 -2.93 -0.53 11.33
CA ALA A 133 -3.80 -1.48 12.03
C ALA A 133 -4.51 -0.87 13.24
N LYS A 134 -3.81 -0.06 14.04
CA LYS A 134 -4.43 0.71 15.15
C LYS A 134 -4.42 2.19 14.86
N GLY A 135 -5.48 2.91 15.24
CA GLY A 135 -5.59 4.38 15.13
C GLY A 135 -4.58 5.15 15.98
N THR A 136 -4.15 4.55 17.09
CA THR A 136 -3.23 5.14 18.08
C THR A 136 -1.79 5.19 17.60
N TYR A 137 -1.40 4.34 16.63
CA TYR A 137 -0.06 4.31 16.08
C TYR A 137 0.36 5.64 15.45
N ARG A 138 1.48 6.16 15.96
CA ARG A 138 2.16 7.38 15.52
C ARG A 138 3.46 7.08 14.80
N PHE A 139 4.13 5.99 15.15
CA PHE A 139 5.38 5.55 14.55
C PHE A 139 5.29 4.09 14.10
N ALA A 140 6.14 3.68 13.17
CA ALA A 140 6.25 2.30 12.73
C ALA A 140 7.72 1.91 12.60
N ILE A 141 8.02 0.67 12.98
CA ILE A 141 9.33 0.08 12.73
C ILE A 141 9.33 -0.51 11.33
N VAL A 142 10.36 -0.18 10.57
CA VAL A 142 10.54 -0.60 9.18
C VAL A 142 11.95 -1.10 9.02
N GLU A 143 12.11 -2.25 8.40
CA GLU A 143 13.43 -2.77 8.05
C GLU A 143 14.02 -1.93 6.92
N GLU A 144 15.33 -1.67 6.94
CA GLU A 144 15.97 -0.84 5.90
C GLU A 144 15.70 -1.39 4.48
N ASP A 145 15.84 -2.71 4.32
CA ASP A 145 15.57 -3.41 3.06
C ASP A 145 14.11 -3.29 2.59
N TYR A 146 13.15 -3.24 3.53
CA TYR A 146 11.73 -3.14 3.20
C TYR A 146 11.38 -1.83 2.48
N GLN A 147 12.03 -0.71 2.85
CA GLN A 147 11.81 0.56 2.14
C GLN A 147 12.33 0.51 0.70
N HIS A 148 13.48 -0.14 0.50
CA HIS A 148 14.02 -0.35 -0.84
C HIS A 148 13.10 -1.26 -1.66
N GLU A 149 12.60 -2.35 -1.07
CA GLU A 149 11.65 -3.23 -1.72
C GLU A 149 10.33 -2.55 -2.10
N GLU A 150 9.71 -1.77 -1.20
CA GLU A 150 8.49 -1.02 -1.52
C GLU A 150 8.72 -0.02 -2.65
N ARG A 151 9.84 0.71 -2.62
CA ARG A 151 10.19 1.65 -3.69
C ARG A 151 10.43 0.92 -5.02
N VAL A 152 11.11 -0.22 -5.00
CA VAL A 152 11.35 -1.04 -6.19
C VAL A 152 10.04 -1.61 -6.73
N LYS A 153 9.13 -2.09 -5.88
CA LYS A 153 7.79 -2.56 -6.28
C LYS A 153 6.99 -1.44 -6.93
N ALA A 154 6.89 -0.28 -6.27
CA ALA A 154 6.18 0.89 -6.82
C ALA A 154 6.79 1.37 -8.15
N ALA A 155 8.12 1.39 -8.28
CA ALA A 155 8.79 1.73 -9.52
C ALA A 155 8.53 0.69 -10.62
N SER A 156 8.52 -0.60 -10.30
CA SER A 156 8.21 -1.69 -11.23
C SER A 156 6.76 -1.63 -11.73
N GLU A 157 5.83 -1.34 -10.83
CA GLU A 157 4.41 -1.13 -11.16
C GLU A 157 4.22 0.07 -12.07
N LYS A 158 4.81 1.23 -11.75
CA LYS A 158 4.79 2.41 -12.63
C LYS A 158 5.40 2.11 -13.99
N LYS A 159 6.56 1.43 -14.03
CA LYS A 159 7.20 1.01 -15.28
C LYS A 159 6.27 0.11 -16.11
N THR A 160 5.54 -0.79 -15.47
CA THR A 160 4.57 -1.66 -16.13
C THR A 160 3.38 -0.86 -16.70
N ALA A 161 2.87 0.12 -15.94
CA ALA A 161 1.82 1.00 -16.39
C ALA A 161 2.25 1.82 -17.62
N TYR A 162 3.42 2.46 -17.56
CA TYR A 162 3.97 3.23 -18.68
C TYR A 162 4.28 2.35 -19.91
N LYS A 163 4.73 1.11 -19.72
CA LYS A 163 4.89 0.16 -20.83
C LYS A 163 3.56 -0.15 -21.52
N PHE A 164 2.49 -0.34 -20.76
CA PHE A 164 1.16 -0.55 -21.34
C PHE A 164 0.67 0.72 -22.04
N PHE A 165 0.86 1.88 -21.42
CA PHE A 165 0.51 3.17 -22.03
C PHE A 165 1.22 3.36 -23.38
N GLY A 166 2.52 3.09 -23.47
CA GLY A 166 3.25 3.15 -24.73
C GLY A 166 2.73 2.20 -25.83
N LYS A 167 2.07 1.09 -25.47
CA LYS A 167 1.42 0.19 -26.45
C LYS A 167 0.14 0.79 -27.04
N ILE A 168 -0.55 1.64 -26.28
CA ILE A 168 -1.85 2.21 -26.69
C ILE A 168 -1.71 3.65 -27.23
N ASP A 169 -0.65 4.38 -26.90
CA ASP A 169 -0.39 5.77 -27.31
C ASP A 169 -0.41 5.96 -28.85
N ASN A 170 0.04 4.95 -29.60
CA ASN A 170 0.02 4.99 -31.06
C ASN A 170 -1.39 5.08 -31.68
N SER A 171 -2.46 4.84 -30.90
CA SER A 171 -3.84 4.89 -31.41
C SER A 171 -4.77 5.69 -30.47
N PRO A 172 -5.28 6.86 -30.91
CA PRO A 172 -6.29 7.62 -30.17
C PRO A 172 -7.53 6.79 -29.82
N THR A 173 -7.91 5.86 -30.70
CA THR A 173 -9.05 4.94 -30.48
C THR A 173 -8.78 3.99 -29.31
N LYS A 174 -7.57 3.40 -29.22
CA LYS A 174 -7.22 2.50 -28.11
C LYS A 174 -7.18 3.24 -26.77
N MET A 175 -6.65 4.46 -26.76
CA MET A 175 -6.65 5.30 -25.55
C MET A 175 -8.06 5.67 -25.10
N LYS A 176 -8.94 6.07 -26.04
CA LYS A 176 -10.36 6.32 -25.75
C LYS A 176 -11.04 5.09 -25.19
N ASN A 177 -10.83 3.93 -25.80
CA ASN A 177 -11.43 2.68 -25.36
C ASN A 177 -11.00 2.35 -23.94
N PHE A 178 -9.70 2.43 -23.64
CA PHE A 178 -9.18 2.18 -22.29
C PHE A 178 -9.86 3.09 -21.24
N LEU A 179 -9.86 4.41 -21.49
CA LEU A 179 -10.46 5.38 -20.57
C LEU A 179 -11.95 5.14 -20.38
N ASN A 180 -12.70 4.84 -21.44
CA ASN A 180 -14.13 4.54 -21.34
C ASN A 180 -14.39 3.27 -20.51
N VAL A 181 -13.62 2.19 -20.72
CA VAL A 181 -13.76 0.97 -19.92
C VAL A 181 -13.45 1.26 -18.45
N TYR A 182 -12.38 2.01 -18.19
CA TYR A 182 -11.98 2.37 -16.83
C TYR A 182 -13.06 3.21 -16.12
N TYR A 183 -13.59 4.26 -16.75
CA TYR A 183 -14.61 5.09 -16.13
C TYR A 183 -15.94 4.38 -15.96
N THR A 184 -16.34 3.52 -16.90
CA THR A 184 -17.63 2.83 -16.82
C THR A 184 -17.66 1.79 -15.70
N GLN A 185 -16.49 1.29 -15.27
CA GLN A 185 -16.39 0.42 -14.10
C GLN A 185 -16.49 1.17 -12.76
N LYS A 186 -16.34 2.50 -12.75
CA LYS A 186 -16.40 3.31 -11.53
C LYS A 186 -17.77 4.02 -11.43
N PRO A 187 -18.41 4.04 -10.24
CA PRO A 187 -19.64 4.79 -10.04
C PRO A 187 -19.40 6.30 -10.27
N GLY A 188 -20.24 6.94 -11.09
CA GLY A 188 -20.06 8.35 -11.50
C GLY A 188 -19.07 8.56 -12.67
N GLY A 189 -18.80 7.51 -13.44
CA GLY A 189 -17.84 7.51 -14.56
C GLY A 189 -18.02 8.65 -15.56
N LYS A 190 -16.93 9.37 -15.84
CA LYS A 190 -16.88 10.39 -16.89
C LYS A 190 -16.86 9.72 -18.27
N GLN A 191 -17.62 10.26 -19.21
CA GLN A 191 -17.51 9.82 -20.60
C GLN A 191 -16.44 10.62 -21.33
N VAL A 192 -15.59 9.92 -22.09
CA VAL A 192 -14.57 10.60 -22.90
C VAL A 192 -15.23 11.24 -24.11
N PRO A 193 -14.99 12.53 -24.39
CA PRO A 193 -15.60 13.23 -25.53
C PRO A 193 -15.36 12.49 -26.86
N PRO A 194 -16.37 12.38 -27.75
CA PRO A 194 -16.23 11.71 -29.04
C PRO A 194 -15.09 12.26 -29.90
N ASN A 195 -14.85 13.57 -29.84
CA ASN A 195 -13.80 14.27 -30.58
C ASN A 195 -12.60 14.65 -29.69
N ALA A 196 -12.37 13.95 -28.57
CA ALA A 196 -11.21 14.23 -27.72
C ALA A 196 -9.91 14.12 -28.52
N LYS A 197 -9.09 15.17 -28.42
CA LYS A 197 -7.76 15.28 -29.04
C LYS A 197 -6.78 14.31 -28.38
N LYS A 198 -5.71 13.95 -29.10
CA LYS A 198 -4.70 13.01 -28.60
C LYS A 198 -4.07 13.50 -27.30
N GLU A 199 -3.76 14.79 -27.20
CA GLU A 199 -3.10 15.40 -26.03
C GLU A 199 -3.98 15.29 -24.78
N PHE A 200 -5.30 15.47 -24.92
CA PHE A 200 -6.24 15.31 -23.81
C PHE A 200 -6.27 13.86 -23.29
N LEU A 201 -6.24 12.88 -24.20
CA LEU A 201 -6.24 11.46 -23.81
C LEU A 201 -4.97 11.07 -23.06
N ILE A 202 -3.82 11.58 -23.51
CA ILE A 202 -2.52 11.38 -22.84
C ILE A 202 -2.58 11.95 -21.42
N ALA A 203 -2.97 13.21 -21.27
CA ALA A 203 -3.01 13.89 -19.97
C ALA A 203 -3.95 13.18 -18.98
N GLU A 204 -5.09 12.68 -19.46
CA GLU A 204 -6.03 11.99 -18.59
C GLU A 204 -5.52 10.59 -18.19
N ILE A 205 -4.85 9.86 -19.08
CA ILE A 205 -4.19 8.59 -18.72
C ILE A 205 -3.05 8.80 -17.75
N GLU A 206 -2.21 9.82 -17.94
CA GLU A 206 -1.11 10.17 -17.04
C GLU A 206 -1.65 10.46 -15.64
N LYS A 207 -2.70 11.28 -15.54
CA LYS A 207 -3.41 11.54 -14.27
C LYS A 207 -3.93 10.26 -13.61
N LEU A 208 -4.43 9.29 -14.39
CA LEU A 208 -4.86 8.00 -13.84
C LEU A 208 -3.70 7.19 -13.28
N ILE A 209 -2.55 7.17 -13.95
CA ILE A 209 -1.34 6.48 -13.47
C ILE A 209 -0.83 7.12 -12.17
N GLU A 210 -0.95 8.44 -12.03
CA GLU A 210 -0.54 9.15 -10.81
C GLU A 210 -1.49 8.94 -9.63
N VAL A 211 -2.81 8.99 -9.87
CA VAL A 211 -3.83 8.95 -8.81
C VAL A 211 -4.28 7.53 -8.45
N ASP A 212 -4.47 6.65 -9.43
CA ASP A 212 -4.96 5.27 -9.24
C ASP A 212 -4.17 4.25 -10.09
N LEU A 213 -2.88 4.09 -9.75
CA LEU A 213 -1.99 3.11 -10.39
C LEU A 213 -2.53 1.68 -10.30
N ILE A 214 -3.13 1.31 -9.17
CA ILE A 214 -3.61 -0.05 -8.91
C ILE A 214 -4.81 -0.35 -9.82
N GLY A 215 -5.79 0.55 -9.89
CA GLY A 215 -6.94 0.41 -10.78
C GLY A 215 -6.53 0.38 -12.25
N PHE A 216 -5.59 1.24 -12.64
CA PHE A 216 -5.03 1.23 -14.00
C PHE A 216 -4.40 -0.14 -14.34
N LEU A 217 -3.54 -0.66 -13.46
CA LEU A 217 -2.87 -1.94 -13.66
C LEU A 217 -3.84 -3.13 -13.64
N HIS A 218 -4.89 -3.07 -12.84
CA HIS A 218 -5.93 -4.11 -12.81
C HIS A 218 -6.59 -4.24 -14.18
N LEU A 219 -6.95 -3.13 -14.82
CA LEU A 219 -7.52 -3.15 -16.16
C LEU A 219 -6.48 -3.49 -17.24
N ALA A 220 -5.26 -2.96 -17.13
CA ALA A 220 -4.20 -3.19 -18.11
C ALA A 220 -3.68 -4.63 -18.14
N LYS A 221 -3.79 -5.36 -17.03
CA LYS A 221 -3.41 -6.78 -16.90
C LYS A 221 -4.60 -7.73 -17.03
N ASP A 222 -5.80 -7.21 -17.28
CA ASP A 222 -7.01 -8.01 -17.43
C ASP A 222 -6.93 -8.86 -18.69
N LYS A 223 -7.11 -10.18 -18.55
CA LYS A 223 -7.12 -11.13 -19.67
C LYS A 223 -8.30 -10.91 -20.60
N ASP A 224 -9.41 -10.40 -20.07
CA ASP A 224 -10.65 -10.16 -20.82
C ASP A 224 -10.79 -8.70 -21.28
N TYR A 225 -9.70 -7.92 -21.20
CA TYR A 225 -9.68 -6.51 -21.58
C TYR A 225 -10.24 -6.26 -22.99
N ASP A 226 -9.77 -7.01 -23.99
CA ASP A 226 -10.20 -6.82 -25.38
C ASP A 226 -11.70 -7.08 -25.59
N LYS A 227 -12.27 -8.04 -24.84
CA LYS A 227 -13.70 -8.36 -24.89
C LYS A 227 -14.53 -7.30 -24.20
N LYS A 228 -14.06 -6.79 -23.06
CA LYS A 228 -14.68 -5.63 -22.40
C LYS A 228 -14.71 -4.44 -23.35
N VAL A 229 -13.58 -4.13 -23.99
CA VAL A 229 -13.50 -3.09 -25.02
C VAL A 229 -14.51 -3.34 -26.14
N LEU A 230 -14.64 -4.57 -26.64
CA LEU A 230 -15.61 -4.92 -27.68
C LEU A 230 -17.05 -4.66 -27.24
N ILE A 231 -17.45 -5.15 -26.05
CA ILE A 231 -18.81 -4.96 -25.50
C ILE A 231 -19.12 -3.47 -25.34
N PHE A 232 -18.20 -2.69 -24.78
CA PHE A 232 -18.40 -1.25 -24.60
C PHE A 232 -18.44 -0.49 -25.93
N THR A 233 -17.62 -0.89 -26.91
CA THR A 233 -17.66 -0.31 -28.25
C THR A 233 -18.99 -0.65 -28.95
N ALA A 234 -19.46 -1.89 -28.80
CA ALA A 234 -20.74 -2.33 -29.32
C ALA A 234 -21.92 -1.56 -28.70
N GLN A 235 -21.89 -1.34 -27.40
CA GLN A 235 -22.92 -0.55 -26.71
C GLN A 235 -22.95 0.89 -27.22
N ARG A 236 -21.78 1.49 -27.44
CA ARG A 236 -21.68 2.87 -27.95
C ARG A 236 -22.10 3.00 -29.41
N ALA A 237 -21.82 1.99 -30.23
CA ALA A 237 -22.26 1.90 -31.62
C ALA A 237 -23.77 1.62 -31.76
N GLY A 238 -24.49 1.37 -30.65
CA GLY A 238 -25.87 0.89 -30.69
C GLY A 238 -26.01 -0.55 -31.18
N ALA A 239 -24.89 -1.27 -31.36
CA ALA A 239 -24.87 -2.68 -31.72
C ALA A 239 -25.30 -3.58 -30.55
N LEU A 240 -25.18 -3.08 -29.31
CA LEU A 240 -25.75 -3.66 -28.09
C LEU A 240 -26.56 -2.60 -27.33
N VAL A 241 -27.66 -3.02 -26.76
CA VAL A 241 -28.51 -2.21 -25.89
C VAL A 241 -28.44 -2.80 -24.48
N ARG A 242 -28.33 -1.94 -23.48
CA ARG A 242 -28.36 -2.34 -22.08
C ARG A 242 -29.70 -1.95 -21.47
N GLU A 243 -30.49 -2.95 -21.13
CA GLU A 243 -31.76 -2.80 -20.41
C GLU A 243 -31.55 -3.24 -18.96
N GLY A 244 -31.33 -2.28 -18.06
CA GLY A 244 -30.98 -2.56 -16.68
C GLY A 244 -29.64 -3.31 -16.55
N LEU A 245 -29.71 -4.59 -16.17
CA LEU A 245 -28.54 -5.47 -16.06
C LEU A 245 -28.29 -6.28 -17.34
N THR A 246 -29.32 -6.45 -18.18
CA THR A 246 -29.26 -7.33 -19.35
C THR A 246 -28.68 -6.64 -20.57
N PHE A 247 -27.73 -7.31 -21.23
CA PHE A 247 -27.20 -6.95 -22.53
C PHE A 247 -27.98 -7.67 -23.63
N LYS A 248 -28.52 -6.90 -24.58
CA LYS A 248 -29.27 -7.42 -25.73
C LYS A 248 -28.76 -6.85 -27.04
N THR A 249 -28.93 -7.58 -28.13
CA THR A 249 -28.82 -7.00 -29.47
C THR A 249 -30.08 -6.16 -29.78
N PRO A 250 -30.02 -5.21 -30.73
CA PRO A 250 -31.20 -4.47 -31.21
C PRO A 250 -32.35 -5.37 -31.70
N GLU A 251 -32.05 -6.61 -32.08
CA GLU A 251 -33.05 -7.60 -32.52
C GLU A 251 -33.70 -8.36 -31.35
N GLY A 252 -33.28 -8.09 -30.12
CA GLY A 252 -33.83 -8.71 -28.91
C GLY A 252 -33.09 -9.95 -28.43
N THR A 253 -32.02 -10.39 -29.10
CA THR A 253 -31.21 -11.53 -28.64
C THR A 253 -30.50 -11.18 -27.34
N VAL A 254 -30.74 -11.95 -26.28
CA VAL A 254 -30.10 -11.76 -24.98
C VAL A 254 -28.68 -12.33 -25.01
N ILE A 255 -27.70 -11.51 -24.69
CA ILE A 255 -26.29 -11.88 -24.62
C ILE A 255 -25.90 -12.30 -23.19
N GLY A 256 -26.47 -11.65 -22.18
CA GLY A 256 -26.25 -12.02 -20.78
C GLY A 256 -26.78 -10.96 -19.81
N ASP A 257 -26.99 -11.36 -18.55
CA ASP A 257 -27.52 -10.51 -17.49
C ASP A 257 -26.41 -9.84 -16.65
N SER A 258 -25.15 -10.16 -16.95
CA SER A 258 -23.97 -9.54 -16.37
C SER A 258 -22.86 -9.34 -17.40
N LEU A 259 -21.91 -8.45 -17.10
CA LEU A 259 -20.73 -8.25 -17.96
C LEU A 259 -19.92 -9.56 -18.10
N GLN A 260 -19.90 -10.40 -17.06
CA GLN A 260 -19.17 -11.66 -17.06
C GLN A 260 -19.86 -12.72 -17.93
N GLU A 261 -21.19 -12.79 -17.89
CA GLU A 261 -21.97 -13.65 -18.78
C GLU A 261 -21.83 -13.21 -20.23
N ALA A 262 -21.84 -11.90 -20.49
CA ALA A 262 -21.56 -11.38 -21.82
C ALA A 262 -20.16 -11.77 -22.29
N ILE A 263 -19.12 -11.66 -21.44
CA ILE A 263 -17.77 -12.14 -21.79
C ILE A 263 -17.79 -13.64 -22.14
N THR A 264 -18.45 -14.45 -21.32
CA THR A 264 -18.58 -15.90 -21.54
C THR A 264 -19.33 -16.21 -22.84
N PHE A 265 -20.35 -15.42 -23.17
CA PHE A 265 -21.10 -15.55 -24.41
C PHE A 265 -20.20 -15.30 -25.63
N PHE A 266 -19.37 -14.26 -25.58
CA PHE A 266 -18.41 -13.95 -26.65
C PHE A 266 -17.25 -14.96 -26.75
N ASP A 267 -16.95 -15.68 -25.67
CA ASP A 267 -15.96 -16.76 -25.66
C ASP A 267 -16.47 -18.09 -26.21
N ASN A 268 -17.78 -18.31 -26.19
CA ASN A 268 -18.36 -19.57 -26.61
C ASN A 268 -18.31 -19.69 -28.15
N PRO A 269 -17.61 -20.71 -28.70
CA PRO A 269 -17.51 -20.91 -30.16
C PRO A 269 -18.86 -21.07 -30.85
N LYS A 270 -19.90 -21.51 -30.12
CA LYS A 270 -21.26 -21.66 -30.64
C LYS A 270 -21.93 -20.33 -30.98
N ASN A 271 -21.49 -19.24 -30.35
CA ASN A 271 -22.09 -17.91 -30.51
C ASN A 271 -21.31 -17.03 -31.49
N ASN A 272 -20.32 -17.60 -32.18
CA ASN A 272 -19.40 -16.84 -33.03
C ASN A 272 -20.11 -16.10 -34.17
N GLU A 273 -21.23 -16.62 -34.66
CA GLU A 273 -22.08 -15.95 -35.66
C GLU A 273 -22.65 -14.62 -35.13
N GLU A 274 -23.19 -14.61 -33.91
CA GLU A 274 -23.72 -13.41 -33.27
C GLU A 274 -22.59 -12.41 -32.95
N VAL A 275 -21.41 -12.90 -32.55
CA VAL A 275 -20.22 -12.05 -32.35
C VAL A 275 -19.79 -11.37 -33.65
N ILE A 276 -19.85 -12.07 -34.78
CA ILE A 276 -19.55 -11.51 -36.10
C ILE A 276 -20.59 -10.44 -36.47
N LYS A 277 -21.88 -10.69 -36.24
CA LYS A 277 -22.95 -9.70 -36.47
C LYS A 277 -22.74 -8.43 -35.65
N VAL A 278 -22.37 -8.56 -34.37
CA VAL A 278 -22.07 -7.42 -33.51
C VAL A 278 -20.85 -6.64 -34.02
N LYS A 279 -19.78 -7.32 -34.43
CA LYS A 279 -18.60 -6.67 -35.03
C LYS A 279 -18.94 -5.91 -36.31
N ALA A 280 -19.72 -6.51 -37.20
CA ALA A 280 -20.16 -5.88 -38.44
C ALA A 280 -20.98 -4.60 -38.18
N ARG A 281 -21.86 -4.61 -37.16
CA ARG A 281 -22.62 -3.41 -36.75
C ARG A 281 -21.73 -2.30 -36.22
N ILE A 282 -20.70 -2.63 -35.46
CA ILE A 282 -19.73 -1.64 -34.98
C ILE A 282 -19.02 -0.97 -36.16
N ASP A 283 -18.63 -1.74 -37.17
CA ASP A 283 -17.94 -1.21 -38.35
C ASP A 283 -18.87 -0.35 -39.20
N ASN A 284 -20.16 -0.68 -39.31
CA ASN A 284 -21.16 0.14 -40.00
C ASN A 284 -21.48 1.46 -39.27
N ALA A 285 -21.16 1.58 -37.99
CA ALA A 285 -21.41 2.77 -37.17
C ALA A 285 -20.21 3.74 -37.10
N LYS A 286 -19.07 3.37 -37.70
CA LYS A 286 -17.88 4.24 -37.83
C LYS A 286 -18.01 5.19 -39.00
#